data_AF-A0A955XL53-F1
#
_entry.id   AF-A0A955XL53-F1
#
_cell.length_a   1.000
_cell.length_b   1.000
_cell.length_c   1.000
_cell.angle_alpha   90.00
_cell.angle_beta   90.00
_cell.angle_gamma   90.00
#
_symmetry.space_group_name_H-M   'P 1'
#
loop_
_entity.id
_entity.type
_entity.pdbx_description
1 polymer ?
#
loop_
_entity_poly.entity_id
_entity_poly.type
_entity_poly.pdbx_seq_one_letter_code
_entity_poly.pdbx_strand_id
1 'polypeptide(L)'
;PCERNVQCASRLCLNARACFGGCTQDADCPGGRCTPVRINGPGEGVVTELMSCTLPPLTCEADAECADGRACVAAGEDPAQPNRPVFACLRPPDGLGRTGEPCAQDADCLSDLCLEGVCWGLCRRGQDDCLAGQVCYDNVVTLTFDQGTPAPGDDAFFSAPACLPDMGSGDPCPNKRCGPGETCLLFSNSTWTGFDFYCREQVGPRLGGAPCNFDADCQSGVCAQGGFCIAVCDPANPGIQCAPGAIVCQAVELTVWDAGTPNDDRDDRTEEVPVCLPLFP
;
A
#
# COMPACT_ATOMS: atom_id res chain seq x y z
N PRO A 1 -24.86 -23.21 -2.76
CA PRO A 1 -24.85 -22.32 -1.58
C PRO A 1 -25.89 -22.80 -0.57
N CYS A 2 -25.59 -22.75 0.72
CA CYS A 2 -26.51 -23.08 1.80
C CYS A 2 -26.98 -21.82 2.52
N GLU A 3 -28.21 -21.85 3.01
CA GLU A 3 -28.82 -20.86 3.91
C GLU A 3 -29.04 -21.45 5.31
N ARG A 4 -29.13 -22.78 5.39
CA ARG A 4 -29.37 -23.54 6.62
C ARG A 4 -28.50 -24.78 6.64
N ASN A 5 -28.08 -25.16 7.84
CA ASN A 5 -27.30 -26.37 8.13
C ASN A 5 -27.86 -27.62 7.45
N VAL A 6 -29.19 -27.78 7.40
CA VAL A 6 -29.86 -28.96 6.82
C VAL A 6 -29.65 -29.12 5.30
N GLN A 7 -29.20 -28.07 4.61
CA GLN A 7 -28.89 -28.15 3.17
C GLN A 7 -27.49 -28.74 2.93
N CYS A 8 -26.72 -29.00 3.98
CA CYS A 8 -25.37 -29.52 3.92
C CYS A 8 -25.30 -30.96 4.41
N ALA A 9 -24.57 -31.82 3.70
CA ALA A 9 -24.34 -33.21 4.12
C ALA A 9 -23.67 -33.28 5.50
N SER A 10 -22.77 -32.34 5.81
CA SER A 10 -22.14 -32.16 7.12
C SER A 10 -23.04 -31.58 8.20
N ARG A 11 -24.26 -31.13 7.84
CA ARG A 11 -25.16 -30.36 8.69
C ARG A 11 -24.55 -29.06 9.23
N LEU A 12 -23.55 -28.51 8.55
CA LEU A 12 -22.95 -27.24 8.92
C LEU A 12 -22.87 -26.33 7.69
N CYS A 13 -23.62 -25.23 7.75
CA CYS A 13 -23.58 -24.16 6.77
C CYS A 13 -22.75 -23.02 7.36
N LEU A 14 -21.65 -22.68 6.71
CA LEU A 14 -20.77 -21.58 7.12
C LEU A 14 -21.38 -20.23 6.72
N ASN A 15 -21.00 -19.15 7.40
CA ASN A 15 -21.49 -17.79 7.14
C ASN A 15 -21.30 -17.33 5.69
N ALA A 16 -20.33 -17.91 4.98
CA ALA A 16 -20.10 -17.68 3.55
C ALA A 16 -21.10 -18.40 2.62
N ARG A 17 -22.22 -18.94 3.14
CA ARG A 17 -23.19 -19.77 2.39
C ARG A 17 -22.57 -21.01 1.74
N ALA A 18 -21.52 -21.54 2.35
CA ALA A 18 -20.82 -22.74 1.91
C ALA A 18 -21.08 -23.89 2.89
N CYS A 19 -21.36 -25.08 2.36
CA CYS A 19 -21.46 -26.26 3.20
C CYS A 19 -20.06 -26.68 3.65
N PHE A 20 -19.90 -26.91 4.95
CA PHE A 20 -18.67 -27.47 5.49
C PHE A 20 -18.44 -28.84 4.85
N GLY A 21 -17.35 -29.01 4.13
CA GLY A 21 -16.95 -30.27 3.53
C GLY A 21 -15.64 -30.68 4.15
N GLY A 22 -15.66 -31.71 5.00
CA GLY A 22 -14.42 -32.31 5.47
C GLY A 22 -13.63 -32.84 4.29
N CYS A 23 -12.31 -32.68 4.32
CA CYS A 23 -11.41 -33.15 3.29
C CYS A 23 -10.18 -33.81 3.91
N THR A 24 -9.48 -34.61 3.13
CA THR A 24 -8.19 -35.20 3.52
C THR A 24 -7.05 -34.76 2.60
N GLN A 25 -7.38 -34.29 1.40
CA GLN A 25 -6.45 -33.83 0.38
C GLN A 25 -7.15 -32.83 -0.56
N ASP A 26 -6.38 -32.03 -1.30
CA ASP A 26 -6.91 -31.00 -2.22
C ASP A 26 -7.83 -31.56 -3.31
N ALA A 27 -7.60 -32.81 -3.74
CA ALA A 27 -8.45 -33.48 -4.73
C ALA A 27 -9.89 -33.70 -4.26
N ASP A 28 -10.14 -33.64 -2.94
CA ASP A 28 -11.48 -33.75 -2.35
C ASP A 28 -12.29 -32.44 -2.51
N CYS A 29 -11.65 -31.36 -2.97
CA CYS A 29 -12.19 -30.00 -3.00
C CYS A 29 -12.29 -29.45 -4.43
N PRO A 30 -13.43 -29.62 -5.14
CA PRO A 30 -13.60 -29.10 -6.49
C PRO A 30 -13.49 -27.57 -6.52
N GLY A 31 -12.41 -27.05 -7.10
CA GLY A 31 -12.12 -25.60 -7.13
C GLY A 31 -11.64 -25.03 -5.80
N GLY A 32 -11.23 -25.87 -4.85
CA GLY A 32 -10.79 -25.51 -3.51
C GLY A 32 -9.42 -26.10 -3.13
N ARG A 33 -9.01 -25.85 -1.90
CA ARG A 33 -7.91 -26.56 -1.22
C ARG A 33 -8.39 -27.14 0.10
N CYS A 34 -7.75 -28.22 0.52
CA CYS A 34 -8.01 -28.83 1.79
C CYS A 34 -7.13 -28.18 2.86
N THR A 35 -7.68 -27.22 3.60
CA THR A 35 -6.94 -26.44 4.59
C THR A 35 -7.48 -26.69 6.00
N PRO A 36 -6.64 -26.67 7.04
CA PRO A 36 -7.11 -26.71 8.42
C PRO A 36 -7.91 -25.43 8.74
N VAL A 37 -9.09 -25.61 9.30
CA VAL A 37 -9.94 -24.53 9.84
C VAL A 37 -9.97 -24.69 11.35
N ARG A 38 -9.60 -23.62 12.06
CA ARG A 38 -9.63 -23.54 13.52
C ARG A 38 -11.02 -23.13 13.98
N ILE A 39 -11.66 -23.97 14.79
CA ILE A 39 -12.93 -23.68 15.44
C ILE A 39 -12.69 -23.52 16.93
N ASN A 40 -12.99 -22.32 17.44
CA ASN A 40 -12.98 -22.06 18.88
C ASN A 40 -14.22 -22.71 19.49
N GLY A 41 -14.01 -23.70 20.36
CA GLY A 41 -15.08 -24.35 21.11
C GLY A 41 -15.67 -23.45 22.20
N PRO A 42 -16.80 -23.84 22.83
CA PRO A 42 -17.45 -23.08 23.90
C PRO A 42 -16.67 -23.05 25.24
N GLY A 43 -15.41 -23.48 25.26
CA GLY A 43 -14.50 -23.34 26.41
C GLY A 43 -13.29 -22.52 26.00
N GLU A 44 -12.88 -21.57 26.85
CA GLU A 44 -11.71 -20.71 26.61
C GLU A 44 -10.49 -21.58 26.26
N GLY A 45 -9.95 -21.38 25.05
CA GLY A 45 -8.70 -21.99 24.61
C GLY A 45 -8.78 -23.37 23.95
N VAL A 46 -9.96 -24.00 23.81
CA VAL A 46 -10.08 -25.24 23.03
C VAL A 46 -10.23 -24.91 21.55
N VAL A 47 -9.11 -24.93 20.84
CA VAL A 47 -9.07 -24.81 19.37
C VAL A 47 -9.11 -26.22 18.77
N THR A 48 -10.19 -26.54 18.05
CA THR A 48 -10.24 -27.77 17.23
C THR A 48 -9.87 -27.41 15.79
N GLU A 49 -8.87 -28.07 15.24
CA GLU A 49 -8.53 -27.99 13.83
C GLU A 49 -9.29 -29.08 13.06
N LEU A 50 -10.05 -28.67 12.04
CA LEU A 50 -10.71 -29.59 11.12
C LEU A 50 -10.27 -29.26 9.70
N MET A 51 -9.91 -30.28 8.94
CA MET A 51 -9.61 -30.13 7.52
C MET A 51 -10.92 -29.86 6.77
N SER A 52 -10.99 -28.72 6.08
CA SER A 52 -12.15 -28.32 5.29
C SER A 52 -11.74 -27.84 3.92
N CYS A 53 -12.59 -28.09 2.92
CA CYS A 53 -12.46 -27.45 1.63
C CYS A 53 -12.70 -25.95 1.77
N THR A 54 -11.67 -25.16 1.49
CA THR A 54 -11.76 -23.71 1.34
C THR A 54 -11.63 -23.38 -0.14
N LEU A 55 -12.57 -22.58 -0.64
CA LEU A 55 -12.41 -22.01 -1.97
C LEU A 55 -11.34 -20.93 -1.90
N PRO A 56 -10.48 -20.77 -2.92
CA PRO A 56 -9.64 -19.59 -3.04
C PRO A 56 -10.52 -18.35 -2.91
N PRO A 57 -10.06 -17.34 -2.16
CA PRO A 57 -10.81 -16.12 -2.04
C PRO A 57 -10.93 -15.48 -3.43
N LEU A 58 -12.04 -14.80 -3.71
CA LEU A 58 -12.22 -14.09 -4.97
C LEU A 58 -11.23 -12.92 -4.97
N THR A 59 -10.17 -13.05 -5.75
CA THR A 59 -9.15 -12.00 -5.87
C THR A 59 -9.72 -10.76 -6.52
N CYS A 60 -9.20 -9.60 -6.16
CA CYS A 60 -9.62 -8.31 -6.70
C CYS A 60 -8.43 -7.35 -6.76
N GLU A 61 -8.55 -6.33 -7.61
CA GLU A 61 -7.59 -5.23 -7.74
C GLU A 61 -8.16 -3.89 -7.26
N ALA A 62 -9.47 -3.81 -7.02
CA ALA A 62 -10.15 -2.64 -6.50
C ALA A 62 -11.46 -3.01 -5.79
N ASP A 63 -11.94 -2.15 -4.89
CA ASP A 63 -13.20 -2.34 -4.17
C ASP A 63 -14.41 -2.44 -5.11
N ALA A 64 -14.36 -1.75 -6.25
CA ALA A 64 -15.43 -1.77 -7.26
C ALA A 64 -15.67 -3.17 -7.88
N GLU A 65 -14.71 -4.09 -7.77
CA GLU A 65 -14.84 -5.48 -8.26
C GLU A 65 -15.61 -6.38 -7.29
N CYS A 66 -15.82 -5.92 -6.06
CA CYS A 66 -16.41 -6.69 -4.99
C CYS A 66 -17.93 -6.46 -4.89
N ALA A 67 -18.70 -7.54 -5.06
CA ALA A 67 -20.15 -7.52 -4.94
C ALA A 67 -20.63 -7.59 -3.48
N ASP A 68 -21.92 -7.30 -3.26
CA ASP A 68 -22.65 -7.52 -1.99
C ASP A 68 -22.12 -6.73 -0.77
N GLY A 69 -21.52 -5.56 -1.01
CA GLY A 69 -20.95 -4.73 0.05
C GLY A 69 -19.73 -5.38 0.70
N ARG A 70 -18.84 -5.90 -0.13
CA ARG A 70 -17.52 -6.40 0.25
C ARG A 70 -16.46 -5.38 -0.21
N ALA A 71 -15.32 -5.37 0.46
CA ALA A 71 -14.16 -4.57 0.06
C ALA A 71 -13.04 -5.50 -0.43
N CYS A 72 -12.15 -4.93 -1.23
CA CYS A 72 -10.93 -5.57 -1.68
C CYS A 72 -9.84 -5.35 -0.65
N VAL A 73 -9.67 -6.32 0.26
CA VAL A 73 -8.75 -6.22 1.41
C VAL A 73 -7.65 -7.27 1.32
N ALA A 74 -6.54 -7.05 2.02
CA ALA A 74 -5.47 -8.02 2.10
C ALA A 74 -5.99 -9.30 2.80
N ALA A 75 -5.80 -10.44 2.14
CA ALA A 75 -6.28 -11.75 2.59
C ALA A 75 -5.13 -12.72 2.95
N GLY A 76 -3.91 -12.20 3.04
CA GLY A 76 -2.68 -12.96 3.31
C GLY A 76 -1.64 -12.76 2.21
N GLU A 77 -0.62 -13.62 2.19
CA GLU A 77 0.47 -13.59 1.21
C GLU A 77 0.24 -14.55 0.04
N ASP A 78 0.81 -14.22 -1.11
CA ASP A 78 0.86 -15.08 -2.29
C ASP A 78 1.89 -16.20 -2.06
N PRO A 79 1.48 -17.48 -2.00
CA PRO A 79 2.41 -18.58 -1.78
C PRO A 79 3.47 -18.74 -2.89
N ALA A 80 3.22 -18.18 -4.09
CA ALA A 80 4.18 -18.19 -5.20
C ALA A 80 5.12 -16.98 -5.18
N GLN A 81 4.76 -15.91 -4.46
CA GLN A 81 5.49 -14.66 -4.34
C GLN A 81 5.47 -14.23 -2.87
N PRO A 82 6.39 -14.77 -2.04
CA PRO A 82 6.57 -14.30 -0.67
C PRO A 82 6.68 -12.77 -0.69
N ASN A 83 6.07 -12.09 0.28
CA ASN A 83 6.05 -10.62 0.42
C ASN A 83 5.04 -9.89 -0.49
N ARG A 84 4.23 -10.63 -1.26
CA ARG A 84 3.17 -10.02 -2.06
C ARG A 84 1.81 -10.35 -1.45
N PRO A 85 0.99 -9.36 -1.07
CA PRO A 85 -0.36 -9.63 -0.61
C PRO A 85 -1.22 -10.24 -1.72
N VAL A 86 -2.06 -11.18 -1.33
CA VAL A 86 -3.26 -11.54 -2.08
C VAL A 86 -4.37 -10.65 -1.58
N PHE A 87 -4.94 -9.83 -2.46
CA PHE A 87 -6.14 -9.06 -2.16
C PHE A 87 -7.38 -9.83 -2.58
N ALA A 88 -8.42 -9.77 -1.76
CA ALA A 88 -9.66 -10.46 -2.04
C ALA A 88 -10.90 -9.76 -1.50
N CYS A 89 -12.03 -10.08 -2.13
CA CYS A 89 -13.35 -9.58 -1.75
C CYS A 89 -13.86 -10.25 -0.47
N LEU A 90 -13.59 -9.60 0.66
CA LEU A 90 -14.03 -10.02 1.98
C LEU A 90 -15.09 -9.06 2.52
N ARG A 91 -15.97 -9.57 3.38
CA ARG A 91 -16.87 -8.73 4.17
C ARG A 91 -16.18 -8.45 5.51
N PRO A 92 -15.91 -7.19 5.88
CA PRO A 92 -15.33 -6.84 7.16
C PRO A 92 -16.39 -6.95 8.26
N PRO A 93 -15.96 -7.04 9.53
CA PRO A 93 -16.85 -7.31 10.63
C PRO A 93 -17.87 -6.19 10.88
N ASP A 94 -17.47 -4.91 10.87
CA ASP A 94 -18.32 -3.86 11.46
C ASP A 94 -18.45 -2.55 10.65
N GLY A 95 -17.47 -2.19 9.82
CA GLY A 95 -17.50 -0.91 9.08
C GLY A 95 -18.37 -0.90 7.82
N LEU A 96 -18.91 0.28 7.50
CA LEU A 96 -19.76 0.52 6.32
C LEU A 96 -19.18 1.54 5.33
N GLY A 97 -18.17 2.30 5.78
CA GLY A 97 -17.53 3.37 5.02
C GLY A 97 -16.78 2.82 3.81
N ARG A 98 -17.13 3.25 2.60
CA ARG A 98 -16.45 2.81 1.37
C ARG A 98 -15.12 3.52 1.19
N THR A 99 -14.29 3.00 0.28
CA THR A 99 -13.06 3.69 -0.15
C THR A 99 -13.31 5.16 -0.38
N GLY A 100 -12.53 6.01 0.29
CA GLY A 100 -12.60 7.45 0.17
C GLY A 100 -13.65 8.16 1.03
N GLU A 101 -14.58 7.44 1.66
CA GLU A 101 -15.54 8.06 2.57
C GLU A 101 -14.83 8.55 3.84
N PRO A 102 -15.28 9.66 4.47
CA PRO A 102 -14.66 10.15 5.69
C PRO A 102 -14.86 9.17 6.85
N CYS A 103 -13.85 9.06 7.71
CA CYS A 103 -13.86 8.22 8.90
C CYS A 103 -13.19 8.90 10.10
N ALA A 104 -13.55 8.46 11.30
CA ALA A 104 -12.88 8.86 12.54
C ALA A 104 -11.98 7.76 13.10
N GLN A 105 -12.27 6.50 12.76
CA GLN A 105 -11.57 5.31 13.23
C GLN A 105 -11.73 4.16 12.22
N ASP A 106 -10.87 3.16 12.32
CA ASP A 106 -10.83 1.98 11.44
C ASP A 106 -12.17 1.25 11.32
N ALA A 107 -12.85 1.07 12.44
CA ALA A 107 -14.15 0.38 12.51
C ALA A 107 -15.28 1.10 11.75
N ASP A 108 -15.09 2.36 11.32
CA ASP A 108 -16.05 3.04 10.46
C ASP A 108 -15.99 2.52 9.02
N CYS A 109 -14.86 1.93 8.62
CA CYS A 109 -14.50 1.62 7.24
C CYS A 109 -14.75 0.16 6.86
N LEU A 110 -15.22 -0.03 5.63
CA LEU A 110 -15.35 -1.34 5.00
C LEU A 110 -13.99 -1.97 4.68
N SER A 111 -12.88 -1.29 4.88
CA SER A 111 -11.55 -1.91 4.83
C SER A 111 -10.99 -2.23 6.21
N ASP A 112 -11.68 -1.79 7.27
CA ASP A 112 -11.16 -1.72 8.65
C ASP A 112 -9.89 -0.86 8.75
N LEU A 113 -9.74 0.12 7.86
CA LEU A 113 -8.57 1.01 7.80
C LEU A 113 -9.01 2.46 7.50
N CYS A 114 -8.79 3.35 8.46
CA CYS A 114 -9.02 4.79 8.36
C CYS A 114 -7.68 5.53 8.26
N LEU A 115 -7.32 6.00 7.07
CA LEU A 115 -6.06 6.69 6.81
C LEU A 115 -6.32 8.17 6.56
N GLU A 116 -5.68 9.03 7.34
CA GLU A 116 -5.80 10.50 7.21
C GLU A 116 -7.26 11.01 7.22
N GLY A 117 -8.14 10.30 7.93
CA GLY A 117 -9.56 10.64 8.02
C GLY A 117 -10.40 10.20 6.83
N VAL A 118 -9.88 9.36 5.93
CA VAL A 118 -10.61 8.70 4.86
C VAL A 118 -10.47 7.18 4.91
N CYS A 119 -11.54 6.47 4.60
CA CYS A 119 -11.52 5.02 4.54
C CYS A 119 -10.64 4.56 3.39
N TRP A 120 -9.62 3.77 3.72
CA TRP A 120 -8.74 3.20 2.73
C TRP A 120 -9.46 2.15 1.88
N GLY A 121 -8.99 1.94 0.66
CA GLY A 121 -9.40 0.85 -0.20
C GLY A 121 -8.55 0.82 -1.46
N LEU A 122 -8.42 -0.36 -2.05
CA LEU A 122 -7.67 -0.53 -3.29
C LEU A 122 -8.38 0.14 -4.45
N CYS A 123 -7.57 0.70 -5.35
CA CYS A 123 -8.03 1.34 -6.56
C CYS A 123 -7.05 1.08 -7.70
N ARG A 124 -7.54 1.26 -8.93
CA ARG A 124 -6.69 1.25 -10.12
C ARG A 124 -6.59 2.66 -10.68
N ARG A 125 -5.38 3.01 -11.07
CA ARG A 125 -5.10 4.29 -11.68
C ARG A 125 -5.87 4.49 -12.98
N GLY A 126 -6.48 5.67 -13.13
CA GLY A 126 -7.23 6.05 -14.32
C GLY A 126 -8.58 5.35 -14.48
N GLN A 127 -9.07 4.69 -13.43
CA GLN A 127 -10.41 4.12 -13.36
C GLN A 127 -11.30 4.91 -12.40
N ASP A 128 -12.62 4.75 -12.52
CA ASP A 128 -13.61 5.35 -11.64
C ASP A 128 -13.75 4.57 -10.31
N ASP A 129 -12.62 4.12 -9.74
CA ASP A 129 -12.59 3.36 -8.49
C ASP A 129 -12.66 4.28 -7.24
N CYS A 130 -12.31 5.57 -7.40
CA CYS A 130 -12.32 6.56 -6.31
C CYS A 130 -13.55 7.47 -6.32
N LEU A 131 -13.88 8.06 -5.17
CA LEU A 131 -14.97 9.03 -5.07
C LEU A 131 -14.61 10.35 -5.79
N ALA A 132 -15.63 11.17 -6.07
CA ALA A 132 -15.42 12.48 -6.67
C ALA A 132 -14.50 13.35 -5.80
N GLY A 133 -13.48 13.94 -6.43
CA GLY A 133 -12.45 14.74 -5.74
C GLY A 133 -11.28 13.93 -5.19
N GLN A 134 -11.23 12.63 -5.49
CA GLN A 134 -10.12 11.76 -5.13
C GLN A 134 -9.43 11.20 -6.37
N VAL A 135 -8.16 10.82 -6.18
CA VAL A 135 -7.33 10.22 -7.21
C VAL A 135 -6.72 8.94 -6.64
N CYS A 136 -6.63 7.92 -7.48
CA CYS A 136 -5.92 6.70 -7.15
C CYS A 136 -4.43 6.93 -7.30
N TYR A 137 -3.71 6.93 -6.20
CA TYR A 137 -2.25 7.05 -6.20
C TYR A 137 -1.59 5.70 -5.98
N ASP A 138 -0.54 5.46 -6.75
CA ASP A 138 0.32 4.29 -6.58
C ASP A 138 1.25 4.49 -5.37
N ASN A 139 1.61 3.39 -4.71
CA ASN A 139 2.62 3.32 -3.64
C ASN A 139 2.39 4.24 -2.43
N VAL A 140 1.14 4.54 -2.07
CA VAL A 140 0.84 5.48 -0.96
C VAL A 140 0.55 4.79 0.37
N VAL A 141 0.23 3.49 0.37
CA VAL A 141 -0.01 2.73 1.60
C VAL A 141 0.95 1.58 1.68
N THR A 142 1.74 1.53 2.76
CA THR A 142 2.69 0.44 2.99
C THR A 142 2.06 -0.61 3.89
N LEU A 143 2.04 -1.84 3.42
CA LEU A 143 1.68 -3.03 4.17
C LEU A 143 2.96 -3.70 4.65
N THR A 144 2.98 -4.07 5.93
CA THR A 144 4.10 -4.78 6.57
C THR A 144 3.66 -6.21 6.90
N PHE A 145 4.48 -7.18 6.51
CA PHE A 145 4.25 -8.60 6.74
C PHE A 145 5.30 -9.14 7.70
N ASP A 146 4.88 -9.53 8.89
CA ASP A 146 5.71 -10.24 9.87
C ASP A 146 6.01 -11.66 9.34
N GLN A 147 7.29 -11.98 9.12
CA GLN A 147 7.74 -13.26 8.57
C GLN A 147 7.99 -14.36 9.60
N GLY A 148 7.34 -14.22 10.76
CA GLY A 148 7.26 -15.27 11.77
C GLY A 148 8.11 -14.98 13.00
N THR A 149 8.79 -13.83 13.06
CA THR A 149 9.34 -13.31 14.30
C THR A 149 8.87 -11.88 14.57
N PRO A 150 8.60 -11.49 15.83
CA PRO A 150 8.27 -10.10 16.15
C PRO A 150 9.41 -9.09 15.92
N ALA A 151 10.56 -9.55 15.40
CA ALA A 151 11.66 -8.66 15.10
C ALA A 151 11.36 -7.94 13.78
N PRO A 152 11.58 -6.62 13.68
CA PRO A 152 11.38 -5.94 12.41
C PRO A 152 12.26 -6.52 11.29
N GLY A 153 13.38 -7.17 11.65
CA GLY A 153 14.43 -7.69 10.78
C GLY A 153 13.99 -8.63 9.66
N ASP A 154 12.91 -9.38 9.88
CA ASP A 154 12.36 -10.29 8.88
C ASP A 154 11.11 -9.73 8.21
N ASP A 155 10.66 -8.52 8.56
CA ASP A 155 9.46 -7.94 7.97
C ASP A 155 9.64 -7.68 6.48
N ALA A 156 8.59 -7.99 5.71
CA ALA A 156 8.50 -7.61 4.32
C ALA A 156 7.54 -6.45 4.10
N PHE A 157 7.79 -5.65 3.07
CA PHE A 157 7.00 -4.47 2.76
C PHE A 157 6.40 -4.55 1.35
N PHE A 158 5.16 -4.07 1.24
CA PHE A 158 4.49 -3.91 -0.04
C PHE A 158 3.74 -2.59 -0.05
N SER A 159 3.95 -1.76 -1.07
CA SER A 159 3.14 -0.55 -1.22
C SER A 159 1.96 -0.80 -2.15
N ALA A 160 0.76 -0.52 -1.65
CA ALA A 160 -0.51 -0.65 -2.32
C ALA A 160 -1.03 0.73 -2.78
N PRO A 161 -1.83 0.76 -3.87
CA PRO A 161 -2.51 1.98 -4.27
C PRO A 161 -3.65 2.32 -3.31
N ALA A 162 -4.02 3.59 -3.25
CA ALA A 162 -5.15 4.07 -2.47
C ALA A 162 -5.82 5.30 -3.10
N CYS A 163 -7.13 5.44 -2.88
CA CYS A 163 -7.82 6.69 -3.12
C CYS A 163 -7.51 7.68 -2.00
N LEU A 164 -6.90 8.80 -2.37
CA LEU A 164 -6.66 9.93 -1.47
C LEU A 164 -7.28 11.19 -2.07
N PRO A 165 -7.48 12.26 -1.29
CA PRO A 165 -7.79 13.57 -1.85
C PRO A 165 -6.85 13.91 -3.01
N ASP A 166 -7.31 14.66 -4.00
CA ASP A 166 -6.46 15.12 -5.10
C ASP A 166 -5.27 15.94 -4.54
N MET A 167 -4.10 15.32 -4.55
CA MET A 167 -2.79 15.86 -4.20
C MET A 167 -1.93 16.04 -5.45
N GLY A 168 -2.54 16.27 -6.62
CA GLY A 168 -1.89 16.47 -7.91
C GLY A 168 -2.11 15.33 -8.90
N SER A 169 -1.63 15.53 -10.12
CA SER A 169 -1.83 14.68 -11.29
C SER A 169 -1.39 13.23 -11.09
N GLY A 170 -0.42 13.01 -10.21
CA GLY A 170 0.20 11.72 -10.00
C GLY A 170 1.08 11.25 -11.15
N ASP A 171 1.24 12.03 -12.22
CA ASP A 171 1.94 11.62 -13.44
C ASP A 171 3.40 11.23 -13.18
N PRO A 172 3.92 10.17 -13.82
CA PRO A 172 5.31 9.78 -13.66
C PRO A 172 6.25 10.87 -14.20
N CYS A 173 7.26 11.23 -13.41
CA CYS A 173 8.12 12.40 -13.69
C CYS A 173 9.64 12.19 -13.63
N PRO A 174 10.22 11.00 -13.94
CA PRO A 174 11.66 10.78 -13.79
C PRO A 174 12.54 11.75 -14.61
N ASN A 175 11.99 12.36 -15.67
CA ASN A 175 12.68 13.37 -16.51
C ASN A 175 11.69 14.39 -17.10
N LYS A 176 10.62 14.70 -16.38
CA LYS A 176 9.56 15.58 -16.89
C LYS A 176 9.21 16.65 -15.88
N ARG A 177 8.82 17.81 -16.40
CA ARG A 177 8.24 18.88 -15.59
C ARG A 177 6.80 18.52 -15.26
N CYS A 178 6.45 18.60 -14.00
CA CYS A 178 5.06 18.50 -13.55
C CYS A 178 4.23 19.72 -13.96
N GLY A 179 2.91 19.62 -13.82
CA GLY A 179 1.99 20.70 -14.16
C GLY A 179 2.21 21.96 -13.30
N PRO A 180 1.53 23.08 -13.61
CA PRO A 180 1.53 24.26 -12.76
C PRO A 180 1.09 23.91 -11.33
N GLY A 181 1.88 24.29 -10.33
CA GLY A 181 1.58 24.01 -8.91
C GLY A 181 2.05 22.65 -8.43
N GLU A 182 2.69 21.84 -9.27
CA GLU A 182 3.17 20.52 -8.92
C GLU A 182 4.70 20.44 -8.91
N THR A 183 5.22 19.52 -8.11
CA THR A 183 6.64 19.13 -8.09
C THR A 183 6.76 17.63 -8.28
N CYS A 184 7.89 17.20 -8.84
CA CYS A 184 8.23 15.79 -8.92
C CYS A 184 8.75 15.33 -7.55
N LEU A 185 8.13 14.30 -6.98
CA LEU A 185 8.49 13.72 -5.69
C LEU A 185 9.00 12.30 -5.87
N LEU A 186 9.87 11.89 -4.95
CA LEU A 186 10.44 10.57 -4.83
C LEU A 186 9.57 9.72 -3.90
N PHE A 187 9.24 8.50 -4.32
CA PHE A 187 8.52 7.51 -3.51
C PHE A 187 9.23 6.17 -3.63
N SER A 188 9.21 5.34 -2.59
CA SER A 188 9.59 3.94 -2.74
C SER A 188 8.69 3.27 -3.77
N ASN A 189 9.24 2.40 -4.61
CA ASN A 189 8.44 1.60 -5.52
C ASN A 189 7.62 0.54 -4.76
N SER A 190 6.68 -0.13 -5.45
CA SER A 190 5.77 -1.09 -4.81
C SER A 190 6.46 -2.24 -4.07
N THR A 191 7.69 -2.58 -4.48
CA THR A 191 8.48 -3.70 -3.94
C THR A 191 9.60 -3.24 -3.01
N TRP A 192 9.71 -1.94 -2.71
CA TRP A 192 10.77 -1.38 -1.87
C TRP A 192 12.19 -1.71 -2.36
N THR A 193 12.38 -1.90 -3.66
CA THR A 193 13.70 -2.23 -4.24
C THR A 193 14.34 -1.07 -5.00
N GLY A 194 13.70 0.10 -4.98
CA GLY A 194 14.07 1.28 -5.75
C GLY A 194 13.03 2.37 -5.56
N PHE A 195 13.15 3.44 -6.34
CA PHE A 195 12.24 4.58 -6.26
C PHE A 195 11.44 4.80 -7.54
N ASP A 196 10.18 5.23 -7.36
CA ASP A 196 9.34 5.80 -8.39
C ASP A 196 9.22 7.32 -8.20
N PHE A 197 8.92 8.02 -9.30
CA PHE A 197 8.87 9.48 -9.34
C PHE A 197 7.52 9.93 -9.83
N TYR A 198 6.78 10.68 -9.01
CA TYR A 198 5.44 11.15 -9.37
C TYR A 198 5.22 12.62 -9.08
N CYS A 199 4.44 13.26 -9.94
CA CYS A 199 3.99 14.62 -9.75
C CYS A 199 2.97 14.68 -8.60
N ARG A 200 3.18 15.63 -7.69
CA ARG A 200 2.28 15.97 -6.58
C ARG A 200 2.19 17.47 -6.42
N GLU A 201 1.13 17.94 -5.78
CA GLU A 201 0.97 19.33 -5.37
C GLU A 201 2.16 19.76 -4.52
N GLN A 202 2.66 20.97 -4.78
CA GLN A 202 3.75 21.54 -4.00
C GLN A 202 3.29 21.90 -2.59
N VAL A 203 4.09 21.58 -1.58
CA VAL A 203 3.80 21.93 -0.17
C VAL A 203 4.20 23.37 0.13
N GLY A 204 5.42 23.75 -0.25
CA GLY A 204 6.00 25.06 0.00
C GLY A 204 6.41 25.82 -1.27
N PRO A 205 6.85 27.08 -1.15
CA PRO A 205 7.17 27.92 -2.31
C PRO A 205 8.62 27.75 -2.83
N ARG A 206 9.53 27.07 -2.11
CA ARG A 206 10.96 27.04 -2.46
C ARG A 206 11.34 25.78 -3.25
N LEU A 207 12.13 25.98 -4.30
CA LEU A 207 12.69 24.91 -5.16
C LEU A 207 13.78 24.10 -4.44
N GLY A 208 14.17 22.96 -5.02
CA GLY A 208 15.27 22.14 -4.52
C GLY A 208 16.60 22.90 -4.43
N GLY A 209 17.37 22.62 -3.38
CA GLY A 209 18.64 23.29 -3.05
C GLY A 209 18.49 24.67 -2.41
N ALA A 210 17.28 25.26 -2.39
CA ALA A 210 17.04 26.52 -1.68
C ALA A 210 17.17 26.32 -0.16
N PRO A 211 17.63 27.33 0.60
CA PRO A 211 17.67 27.24 2.05
C PRO A 211 16.25 27.08 2.63
N CYS A 212 16.10 26.38 3.74
CA CYS A 212 14.83 26.18 4.45
C CYS A 212 15.05 26.10 5.96
N ASN A 213 13.98 26.35 6.72
CA ASN A 213 13.93 26.10 8.15
C ASN A 213 12.90 25.02 8.51
N PHE A 214 11.88 24.86 7.66
CA PHE A 214 10.79 23.91 7.86
C PHE A 214 10.45 23.22 6.54
N ASP A 215 9.88 22.02 6.64
CA ASP A 215 9.36 21.26 5.51
C ASP A 215 8.39 22.05 4.64
N ALA A 216 7.52 22.84 5.28
CA ALA A 216 6.55 23.72 4.61
C ALA A 216 7.19 24.86 3.80
N ASP A 217 8.50 25.11 3.93
CA ASP A 217 9.21 26.05 3.05
C ASP A 217 9.43 25.44 1.65
N CYS A 218 9.52 24.11 1.56
CA CYS A 218 9.99 23.39 0.38
C CYS A 218 8.83 22.89 -0.47
N GLN A 219 8.94 23.02 -1.79
CA GLN A 219 7.96 22.44 -2.72
C GLN A 219 7.77 20.95 -2.50
N SER A 220 8.85 20.25 -2.16
CA SER A 220 8.82 18.82 -1.86
C SER A 220 8.18 18.47 -0.52
N GLY A 221 7.99 19.43 0.36
CA GLY A 221 7.64 19.18 1.76
C GLY A 221 8.79 18.60 2.59
N VAL A 222 10.04 18.65 2.12
CA VAL A 222 11.19 18.10 2.86
C VAL A 222 12.33 19.10 2.94
N CYS A 223 12.63 19.55 4.16
CA CYS A 223 13.79 20.35 4.51
C CYS A 223 14.87 19.44 5.12
N ALA A 224 15.97 19.24 4.39
CA ALA A 224 17.07 18.42 4.86
C ALA A 224 17.69 18.98 6.15
N GLN A 225 18.33 18.13 6.95
CA GLN A 225 19.06 18.53 8.16
C GLN A 225 20.14 19.60 7.90
N GLY A 226 20.67 19.68 6.67
CA GLY A 226 21.59 20.72 6.22
C GLY A 226 20.94 22.09 5.95
N GLY A 227 19.63 22.24 6.16
CA GLY A 227 18.89 23.49 5.97
C GLY A 227 18.63 23.82 4.50
N PHE A 228 18.42 22.82 3.65
CA PHE A 228 18.08 23.01 2.23
C PHE A 228 16.95 22.08 1.77
N CYS A 229 16.16 22.55 0.81
CA CYS A 229 15.05 21.78 0.26
C CYS A 229 15.55 20.62 -0.61
N ILE A 230 15.05 19.41 -0.37
CA ILE A 230 15.37 18.26 -1.23
C ILE A 230 14.42 18.29 -2.44
N ALA A 231 14.94 18.18 -3.65
CA ALA A 231 14.12 17.90 -4.83
C ALA A 231 14.90 17.06 -5.83
N VAL A 232 14.20 16.16 -6.51
CA VAL A 232 14.75 15.41 -7.63
C VAL A 232 14.93 16.35 -8.82
N CYS A 233 15.96 16.11 -9.63
CA CYS A 233 16.30 16.97 -10.76
C CYS A 233 16.59 16.15 -12.01
N ASP A 234 16.36 16.76 -13.17
CA ASP A 234 16.81 16.21 -14.44
C ASP A 234 18.25 16.69 -14.70
N PRO A 235 19.25 15.78 -14.75
CA PRO A 235 20.63 16.16 -15.04
C PRO A 235 20.81 16.86 -16.39
N ALA A 236 19.92 16.61 -17.36
CA ALA A 236 19.94 17.29 -18.65
C ALA A 236 19.37 18.71 -18.59
N ASN A 237 18.54 19.03 -17.59
CA ASN A 237 17.85 20.31 -17.45
C ASN A 237 17.78 20.82 -15.99
N PRO A 238 18.92 20.93 -15.27
CA PRO A 238 18.93 21.18 -13.83
C PRO A 238 18.28 22.51 -13.42
N GLY A 239 18.28 23.51 -14.30
CA GLY A 239 17.68 24.82 -14.04
C GLY A 239 16.15 24.84 -13.95
N ILE A 240 15.48 23.70 -14.20
CA ILE A 240 14.02 23.60 -14.09
C ILE A 240 13.59 23.27 -12.66
N GLN A 241 14.24 22.28 -12.03
CA GLN A 241 13.87 21.79 -10.69
C GLN A 241 14.71 22.41 -9.56
N CYS A 242 15.93 22.84 -9.87
CA CYS A 242 16.82 23.40 -8.87
C CYS A 242 16.66 24.92 -8.76
N ALA A 243 16.78 25.45 -7.54
CA ALA A 243 16.81 26.88 -7.33
C ALA A 243 17.97 27.53 -8.12
N PRO A 244 17.78 28.74 -8.65
CA PRO A 244 18.82 29.44 -9.37
C PRO A 244 19.97 29.79 -8.42
N GLY A 245 21.21 29.52 -8.84
CA GLY A 245 22.41 29.83 -8.07
C GLY A 245 23.44 28.71 -8.11
N ALA A 246 24.27 28.66 -7.06
CA ALA A 246 25.31 27.67 -6.88
C ALA A 246 24.69 26.32 -6.45
N ILE A 247 23.83 25.72 -7.26
CA ILE A 247 23.19 24.44 -7.01
C ILE A 247 23.49 23.52 -8.19
N VAL A 248 23.86 22.28 -7.89
CA VAL A 248 24.13 21.25 -8.90
C VAL A 248 23.10 20.15 -8.78
N CYS A 249 22.70 19.62 -9.93
CA CYS A 249 21.98 18.36 -9.99
C CYS A 249 23.01 17.24 -9.94
N GLN A 250 23.07 16.55 -8.80
CA GLN A 250 24.06 15.52 -8.56
C GLN A 250 23.36 14.21 -8.18
N ALA A 251 23.83 13.10 -8.74
CA ALA A 251 23.43 11.78 -8.30
C ALA A 251 23.91 11.57 -6.86
N VAL A 252 22.96 11.26 -5.97
CA VAL A 252 23.25 10.79 -4.62
C VAL A 252 22.77 9.35 -4.51
N GLU A 253 23.54 8.53 -3.82
CA GLU A 253 23.08 7.19 -3.46
C GLU A 253 22.04 7.34 -2.34
N LEU A 254 20.80 7.01 -2.66
CA LEU A 254 19.73 6.88 -1.68
C LEU A 254 19.50 5.41 -1.41
N THR A 255 19.38 5.08 -0.13
CA THR A 255 19.03 3.74 0.29
C THR A 255 17.51 3.62 0.39
N VAL A 256 16.94 2.66 -0.33
CA VAL A 256 15.60 2.16 -0.03
C VAL A 256 15.79 1.08 1.02
N TRP A 257 15.20 1.30 2.19
CA TRP A 257 15.22 0.32 3.25
C TRP A 257 14.38 -0.89 2.81
N ASP A 258 15.03 -1.99 2.43
CA ASP A 258 14.38 -3.08 1.70
C ASP A 258 14.03 -4.31 2.54
N ALA A 259 14.48 -4.42 3.79
CA ALA A 259 13.87 -5.26 4.83
C ALA A 259 14.52 -5.05 6.21
N GLY A 260 13.80 -4.40 7.12
CA GLY A 260 13.68 -4.92 8.48
C GLY A 260 14.77 -4.63 9.53
N THR A 261 16.01 -4.32 9.19
CA THR A 261 17.01 -3.95 10.21
C THR A 261 17.46 -2.51 10.08
N PRO A 262 17.07 -1.58 10.97
CA PRO A 262 17.53 -0.18 10.92
C PRO A 262 19.05 0.01 11.03
N ASN A 263 19.82 -1.08 11.23
CA ASN A 263 21.27 -1.07 11.44
C ASN A 263 22.01 -2.17 10.65
N ASP A 264 21.36 -2.85 9.70
CA ASP A 264 22.04 -3.76 8.78
C ASP A 264 21.94 -3.14 7.39
N ASP A 265 23.09 -2.81 6.81
CA ASP A 265 23.20 -2.20 5.49
C ASP A 265 23.47 -3.25 4.39
N ARG A 266 23.41 -4.54 4.74
CA ARG A 266 23.77 -5.64 3.83
C ARG A 266 22.66 -6.02 2.86
N ASP A 267 21.42 -5.78 3.24
CA ASP A 267 20.24 -5.94 2.39
C ASP A 267 19.86 -4.63 1.71
N ASP A 268 20.04 -3.50 2.39
CA ASP A 268 19.82 -2.15 1.88
C ASP A 268 20.20 -1.97 0.40
N ARG A 269 19.21 -1.59 -0.42
CA ARG A 269 19.41 -1.29 -1.83
C ARG A 269 19.69 0.19 -2.02
N THR A 270 20.84 0.49 -2.61
CA THR A 270 21.18 1.84 -3.04
C THR A 270 20.78 2.07 -4.49
N GLU A 271 20.18 3.23 -4.75
CA GLU A 271 19.89 3.72 -6.09
C GLU A 271 20.44 5.14 -6.25
N GLU A 272 21.05 5.42 -7.40
CA GLU A 272 21.52 6.76 -7.73
C GLU A 272 20.34 7.65 -8.13
N VAL A 273 19.98 8.59 -7.27
CA VAL A 273 18.89 9.54 -7.50
C VAL A 273 19.49 10.94 -7.75
N PRO A 274 19.20 11.58 -8.89
CA PRO A 274 19.66 12.94 -9.13
C PRO A 274 18.85 13.92 -8.26
N VAL A 275 19.54 14.64 -7.37
CA VAL A 275 18.93 15.64 -6.48
C VAL A 275 19.63 16.99 -6.58
N CYS A 276 18.88 18.05 -6.30
CA CYS A 276 19.42 19.41 -6.21
C CYS A 276 20.19 19.60 -4.90
N LEU A 277 21.51 19.81 -5.01
CA LEU A 277 22.38 20.09 -3.86
C LEU A 277 23.00 21.49 -3.94
N PRO A 278 23.07 22.24 -2.82
CA PRO A 278 23.88 23.45 -2.79
C PRO A 278 25.36 23.09 -3.03
N LEU A 279 26.05 23.93 -3.80
CA LEU A 279 27.50 23.90 -3.94
C LEU A 279 28.11 24.32 -2.60
N PHE A 280 28.52 23.35 -1.80
CA PHE A 280 29.36 23.61 -0.66
C PHE A 280 30.76 24.03 -1.17
N PRO A 281 31.28 25.20 -0.75
CA PRO A 281 32.66 25.58 -1.04
C PRO A 281 33.70 24.70 -0.33
#